data_AF-A0A192A257-F1
#
_entry.id   AF-A0A192A257-F1
#
_cell.length_a   1.000
_cell.length_b   1.000
_cell.length_c   1.000
_cell.angle_alpha   90.00
_cell.angle_beta   90.00
_cell.angle_gamma   90.00
#
_symmetry.space_group_name_H-M   'P 1'
#
loop_
_entity.id
_entity.type
_entity.pdbx_description
1 polymer ?
#
loop_
_entity_poly.entity_id
_entity_poly.type
_entity_poly.pdbx_seq_one_letter_code
_entity_poly.pdbx_strand_id
1 'polypeptide(L)'
;MASSLKETDRKSTLQDHPELICPNMTNEQFAELIMRLSAELVRRTQNRLGELQRWNTQDQRNVVTWFGVADHATRETLLDGLGRMLRVLKSLTPANFVRYSETALKHVGCVPRPGAEQRGVIAAVCKPDTENHTIAIALGFCTLRDDSDRVDSQILTLAHEISHFIDTLDTEDEEYRIWNAIALARAKSPICIKNADNVAAYIVVRDSNIPSNFGTSIIKF
;
A
#
# COMPACT_ATOMS: atom_id res chain seq x y z
N MET A 1 27.43 -9.09 25.65
CA MET A 1 26.23 -8.27 25.91
C MET A 1 25.98 -7.43 24.68
N ALA A 2 25.01 -7.82 23.85
CA ALA A 2 24.70 -7.13 22.60
C ALA A 2 23.41 -6.34 22.79
N SER A 3 23.52 -5.03 22.59
CA SER A 3 22.45 -4.04 22.73
C SER A 3 21.32 -4.33 21.74
N SER A 4 20.13 -4.57 22.28
CA SER A 4 18.88 -4.61 21.53
C SER A 4 18.57 -3.19 21.08
N LEU A 5 18.69 -2.92 19.77
CA LEU A 5 18.11 -1.73 19.16
C LEU A 5 16.59 -1.89 19.24
N LYS A 6 16.01 -1.36 20.32
CA LYS A 6 14.59 -1.06 20.39
C LYS A 6 14.32 0.02 19.33
N GLU A 7 13.63 -0.38 18.28
CA GLU A 7 13.01 0.54 17.34
C GLU A 7 12.09 1.43 18.18
N THR A 8 12.48 2.70 18.30
CA THR A 8 11.76 3.65 19.12
C THR A 8 10.49 3.97 18.38
N ASP A 9 9.39 3.46 18.93
CA ASP A 9 8.02 3.86 18.64
C ASP A 9 7.91 5.37 18.93
N ARG A 10 8.32 6.20 17.97
CA ARG A 10 8.14 7.65 18.05
C ARG A 10 6.65 7.88 17.90
N LYS A 11 5.97 8.04 19.05
CA LYS A 11 4.67 8.70 19.10
C LYS A 11 4.75 9.94 18.21
N SER A 12 3.96 9.93 17.14
CA SER A 12 3.81 11.08 16.25
C SER A 12 3.56 12.32 17.10
N THR A 13 4.44 13.32 16.97
CA THR A 13 4.27 14.64 17.60
C THR A 13 3.38 15.54 16.76
N LEU A 14 2.82 15.03 15.65
CA LEU A 14 1.88 15.78 14.83
C LEU A 14 0.60 15.98 15.64
N GLN A 15 0.22 17.25 15.83
CA GLN A 15 -1.07 17.59 16.38
C GLN A 15 -2.08 17.65 15.23
N ASP A 16 -3.22 17.02 15.42
CA ASP A 16 -4.32 17.03 14.47
C ASP A 16 -4.84 18.45 14.20
N HIS A 17 -5.36 18.68 13.00
CA HIS A 17 -5.88 19.98 12.54
C HIS A 17 -7.26 19.78 11.88
N PRO A 18 -8.26 20.63 12.20
CA PRO A 18 -9.63 20.43 11.74
C PRO A 18 -9.82 20.57 10.22
N GLU A 19 -8.96 21.36 9.55
CA GLU A 19 -9.12 21.72 8.13
C GLU A 19 -8.01 21.17 7.20
N LEU A 20 -6.94 20.61 7.76
CA LEU A 20 -5.80 20.13 6.97
C LEU A 20 -5.81 18.61 6.93
N ILE A 21 -5.58 18.03 5.74
CA ILE A 21 -5.41 16.58 5.61
C ILE A 21 -4.14 16.15 6.35
N CYS A 22 -3.03 16.84 6.10
CA CYS A 22 -1.77 16.67 6.81
C CYS A 22 -1.38 17.96 7.54
N PRO A 23 -1.43 17.99 8.90
CA PRO A 23 -1.15 19.20 9.68
C PRO A 23 0.22 19.84 9.50
N ASN A 24 1.19 19.15 8.90
CA ASN A 24 2.53 19.66 8.59
C ASN A 24 2.65 20.33 7.21
N MET A 25 1.56 20.44 6.44
CA MET A 25 1.55 21.08 5.12
C MET A 25 0.17 21.69 4.82
N THR A 26 0.08 22.60 3.84
CA THR A 26 -1.23 23.09 3.36
C THR A 26 -1.92 22.02 2.51
N ASN A 27 -3.23 22.17 2.27
CA ASN A 27 -3.96 21.23 1.40
C ASN A 27 -3.48 21.30 -0.06
N GLU A 28 -2.98 22.45 -0.51
CA GLU A 28 -2.36 22.60 -1.83
C GLU A 28 -1.05 21.81 -1.92
N GLN A 29 -0.20 21.91 -0.89
CA GLN A 29 1.05 21.14 -0.81
C GLN A 29 0.76 19.63 -0.73
N PHE A 30 -0.27 19.25 0.03
CA PHE A 30 -0.73 17.87 0.08
C PHE A 30 -1.21 17.39 -1.31
N ALA A 31 -1.99 18.20 -2.02
CA ALA A 31 -2.45 17.89 -3.37
C ALA A 31 -1.28 17.70 -4.35
N GLU A 32 -0.28 18.58 -4.31
CA GLU A 32 0.93 18.45 -5.14
C GLU A 32 1.71 17.17 -4.82
N LEU A 33 1.91 16.87 -3.53
CA LEU A 33 2.56 15.66 -3.06
C LEU A 33 1.81 14.41 -3.55
N ILE A 34 0.51 14.32 -3.29
CA ILE A 34 -0.27 13.11 -3.56
C ILE A 34 -0.37 12.84 -5.05
N MET A 35 -0.51 13.89 -5.88
CA MET A 35 -0.54 13.73 -7.33
C MET A 35 0.81 13.32 -7.90
N ARG A 36 1.92 13.80 -7.31
CA ARG A 36 3.27 13.33 -7.66
C ARG A 36 3.45 11.84 -7.31
N LEU A 37 2.98 11.40 -6.15
CA LEU A 37 3.05 9.98 -5.75
C LEU A 37 2.18 9.10 -6.64
N SER A 38 0.94 9.53 -6.97
CA SER A 38 0.06 8.83 -7.91
C SER A 38 0.69 8.69 -9.30
N ALA A 39 1.32 9.75 -9.82
CA ALA A 39 2.03 9.69 -11.10
C ALA A 39 3.19 8.68 -11.08
N GLU A 40 3.93 8.60 -9.98
CA GLU A 40 4.99 7.59 -9.82
C GLU A 40 4.42 6.17 -9.71
N LEU A 41 3.28 5.97 -9.03
CA LEU A 41 2.58 4.68 -9.00
C LEU A 41 2.07 4.26 -10.37
N VAL A 42 1.53 5.19 -11.17
CA VAL A 42 1.17 4.93 -12.57
C VAL A 42 2.37 4.38 -13.32
N ARG A 43 3.54 5.03 -13.22
CA ARG A 43 4.77 4.60 -13.89
C ARG A 43 5.24 3.22 -13.41
N ARG A 44 5.27 2.97 -12.09
CA ARG A 44 5.68 1.67 -11.52
C ARG A 44 4.73 0.54 -11.91
N THR A 45 3.43 0.79 -11.88
CA THR A 45 2.40 -0.18 -12.27
C THR A 45 2.51 -0.51 -13.76
N GLN A 46 2.75 0.48 -14.62
CA GLN A 46 3.01 0.25 -16.05
C GLN A 46 4.25 -0.62 -16.28
N ASN A 47 5.34 -0.40 -15.53
CA ASN A 47 6.53 -1.24 -15.62
C ASN A 47 6.21 -2.69 -15.23
N ARG A 48 5.52 -2.91 -14.10
CA ARG A 48 5.11 -4.26 -13.68
C ARG A 48 4.19 -4.93 -14.70
N LEU A 49 3.25 -4.21 -15.31
CA LEU A 49 2.45 -4.75 -16.41
C LEU A 49 3.31 -5.16 -17.61
N GLY A 50 4.31 -4.35 -17.99
CA GLY A 50 5.26 -4.70 -19.04
C GLY A 50 6.11 -5.93 -18.71
N GLU A 51 6.54 -6.08 -17.45
CA GLU A 51 7.22 -7.27 -16.94
C GLU A 51 6.32 -8.51 -16.98
N LEU A 52 5.06 -8.38 -16.56
CA LEU A 52 4.08 -9.47 -16.63
C LEU A 52 3.78 -9.87 -18.07
N GLN A 53 3.78 -8.95 -19.03
CA GLN A 53 3.61 -9.26 -20.46
C GLN A 53 4.83 -9.97 -21.04
N ARG A 54 6.04 -9.51 -20.70
CA ARG A 54 7.30 -10.10 -21.17
C ARG A 54 7.59 -11.48 -20.55
N TRP A 55 7.33 -11.62 -19.25
CA TRP A 55 7.38 -12.87 -18.48
C TRP A 55 8.70 -13.65 -18.56
N ASN A 56 9.83 -12.94 -18.59
CA ASN A 56 11.14 -13.60 -18.59
C ASN A 56 11.50 -14.15 -17.18
N THR A 57 12.63 -14.83 -17.07
CA THR A 57 13.09 -15.43 -15.80
C THR A 57 13.22 -14.40 -14.66
N GLN A 58 13.63 -13.16 -14.96
CA GLN A 58 13.74 -12.12 -13.95
C GLN A 58 12.35 -11.63 -13.50
N ASP A 59 11.43 -11.44 -14.45
CA ASP A 59 10.04 -11.02 -14.17
C ASP A 59 9.33 -12.05 -13.27
N GLN A 60 9.54 -13.35 -13.55
CA GLN A 60 9.04 -14.44 -12.73
C GLN A 60 9.64 -14.44 -11.32
N ARG A 61 10.94 -14.13 -11.17
CA ARG A 61 11.56 -13.99 -9.85
C ARG A 61 10.93 -12.88 -9.04
N ASN A 62 10.61 -11.75 -9.67
CA ASN A 62 9.95 -10.62 -9.00
C ASN A 62 8.57 -11.02 -8.48
N VAL A 63 7.81 -11.80 -9.26
CA VAL A 63 6.54 -12.37 -8.80
C VAL A 63 6.76 -13.36 -7.65
N VAL A 64 7.71 -14.29 -7.74
CA VAL A 64 8.01 -15.23 -6.65
C VAL A 64 8.39 -14.50 -5.35
N THR A 65 9.12 -13.39 -5.44
CA THR A 65 9.53 -12.61 -4.26
C THR A 65 8.34 -12.15 -3.42
N TRP A 66 7.26 -11.73 -4.07
CA TRP A 66 6.10 -11.13 -3.39
C TRP A 66 4.88 -12.05 -3.34
N PHE A 67 4.85 -13.14 -4.11
CA PHE A 67 3.70 -14.05 -4.15
C PHE A 67 4.06 -15.51 -3.88
N GLY A 68 5.35 -15.85 -3.77
CA GLY A 68 5.83 -17.21 -3.47
C GLY A 68 5.73 -18.21 -4.64
N VAL A 69 4.96 -17.86 -5.67
CA VAL A 69 4.72 -18.66 -6.87
C VAL A 69 4.61 -17.75 -8.09
N ALA A 70 5.11 -18.20 -9.24
CA ALA A 70 4.98 -17.52 -10.52
C ALA A 70 4.42 -18.48 -11.57
N ASP A 71 3.16 -18.85 -11.41
CA ASP A 71 2.42 -19.66 -12.37
C ASP A 71 1.52 -18.80 -13.27
N HIS A 72 0.88 -19.44 -14.25
CA HIS A 72 -0.01 -18.76 -15.20
C HIS A 72 -1.21 -18.10 -14.49
N ALA A 73 -1.77 -18.74 -13.47
CA ALA A 73 -2.93 -18.20 -12.75
C ALA A 73 -2.56 -16.91 -12.00
N THR A 74 -1.41 -16.90 -11.33
CA THR A 74 -0.87 -15.73 -10.62
C THR A 74 -0.58 -14.61 -11.62
N ARG A 75 0.06 -14.93 -12.75
CA ARG A 75 0.33 -13.96 -13.82
C ARG A 75 -0.93 -13.29 -14.33
N GLU A 76 -1.95 -14.07 -14.70
CA GLU A 76 -3.21 -13.54 -15.24
C GLU A 76 -3.95 -12.68 -14.21
N THR A 77 -3.98 -13.12 -12.95
CA THR A 77 -4.56 -12.36 -11.85
C THR A 77 -3.89 -11.01 -11.69
N LEU A 78 -2.55 -10.97 -11.73
CA LEU A 78 -1.79 -9.72 -11.65
C LEU A 78 -1.97 -8.85 -12.89
N LEU A 79 -2.00 -9.42 -14.10
CA LEU A 79 -2.21 -8.67 -15.34
C LEU A 79 -3.55 -7.95 -15.34
N ASP A 80 -4.62 -8.69 -15.03
CA ASP A 80 -5.98 -8.15 -14.95
C ASP A 80 -6.08 -7.11 -13.83
N GLY A 81 -5.76 -7.51 -12.60
CA GLY A 81 -5.85 -6.67 -11.42
C GLY A 81 -5.05 -5.37 -11.51
N LEU A 82 -3.75 -5.45 -11.86
CA LEU A 82 -2.91 -4.26 -12.01
C LEU A 82 -3.37 -3.39 -13.19
N GLY A 83 -3.94 -4.00 -14.23
CA GLY A 83 -4.57 -3.28 -15.33
C GLY A 83 -5.77 -2.45 -14.86
N ARG A 84 -6.56 -2.97 -13.92
CA ARG A 84 -7.67 -2.23 -13.29
C ARG A 84 -7.17 -1.15 -12.33
N MET A 85 -6.22 -1.46 -11.45
CA MET A 85 -5.56 -0.48 -10.58
C MET A 85 -4.98 0.69 -11.39
N LEU A 86 -4.34 0.41 -12.52
CA LEU A 86 -3.76 1.44 -13.37
C LEU A 86 -4.83 2.40 -13.92
N ARG A 87 -6.05 1.92 -14.20
CA ARG A 87 -7.16 2.80 -14.63
C ARG A 87 -7.58 3.74 -13.51
N VAL A 88 -7.77 3.21 -12.30
CA VAL A 88 -8.11 4.01 -11.11
C VAL A 88 -7.01 5.03 -10.81
N LEU A 89 -5.75 4.60 -10.75
CA LEU A 89 -4.59 5.48 -10.51
C LEU A 89 -4.54 6.68 -11.48
N LYS A 90 -4.93 6.47 -12.75
CA LYS A 90 -4.95 7.53 -13.77
C LYS A 90 -6.14 8.47 -13.66
N SER A 91 -7.22 8.08 -13.00
CA SER A 91 -8.40 8.92 -12.79
C SER A 91 -8.36 9.68 -11.46
N LEU A 92 -7.45 9.35 -10.55
CA LEU A 92 -7.30 10.06 -9.29
C LEU A 92 -6.98 11.54 -9.51
N THR A 93 -7.58 12.35 -8.65
CA THR A 93 -7.41 13.79 -8.50
C THR A 93 -7.25 14.11 -7.01
N PRO A 94 -6.85 15.33 -6.64
CA PRO A 94 -6.80 15.72 -5.22
C PRO A 94 -8.12 15.51 -4.47
N ALA A 95 -9.27 15.61 -5.16
CA ALA A 95 -10.59 15.47 -4.54
C ALA A 95 -10.90 14.04 -4.07
N ASN A 96 -10.18 13.03 -4.57
CA ASN A 96 -10.33 11.64 -4.13
C ASN A 96 -9.71 11.40 -2.74
N PHE A 97 -8.91 12.35 -2.22
CA PHE A 97 -8.22 12.22 -0.94
C PHE A 97 -8.89 13.12 0.10
N VAL A 98 -9.34 12.49 1.19
CA VAL A 98 -10.04 13.20 2.27
C VAL A 98 -9.33 12.98 3.59
N ARG A 99 -9.49 13.92 4.52
CA ARG A 99 -9.03 13.71 5.90
C ARG A 99 -9.81 12.56 6.53
N TYR A 100 -9.12 11.64 7.17
CA TYR A 100 -9.76 10.56 7.92
C TYR A 100 -10.71 11.13 8.98
N SER A 101 -11.94 10.64 8.97
CA SER A 101 -12.90 10.87 10.04
C SER A 101 -13.96 9.77 9.98
N GLU A 102 -14.60 9.49 11.11
CA GLU A 102 -15.71 8.53 11.12
C GLU A 102 -16.83 8.94 10.16
N THR A 103 -17.06 10.24 10.02
CA THR A 103 -18.06 10.82 9.11
C THR A 103 -17.68 10.61 7.65
N ALA A 104 -16.41 10.84 7.27
CA ALA A 104 -15.94 10.65 5.90
C ALA A 104 -16.08 9.18 5.46
N LEU A 105 -15.72 8.23 6.33
CA LEU A 105 -15.86 6.81 6.01
C LEU A 105 -17.32 6.33 5.98
N LYS A 106 -18.16 6.82 6.90
CA LYS A 106 -19.60 6.54 6.86
C LYS A 106 -20.25 7.04 5.57
N HIS A 107 -19.79 8.19 5.05
CA HIS A 107 -20.33 8.77 3.81
C HIS A 107 -20.09 7.88 2.59
N VAL A 108 -18.97 7.16 2.56
CA VAL A 108 -18.63 6.22 1.47
C VAL A 108 -19.11 4.78 1.73
N GLY A 109 -19.95 4.59 2.76
CA GLY A 109 -20.60 3.31 3.05
C GLY A 109 -19.86 2.37 4.00
N CYS A 110 -18.75 2.81 4.60
CA CYS A 110 -17.98 2.00 5.54
C CYS A 110 -18.09 2.50 6.98
N VAL A 111 -18.24 1.59 7.94
CA VAL A 111 -18.23 1.95 9.36
C VAL A 111 -16.83 1.68 9.92
N PRO A 112 -16.05 2.73 10.24
CA PRO A 112 -14.75 2.51 10.85
C PRO A 112 -14.92 1.87 12.23
N ARG A 113 -13.96 1.01 12.60
CA ARG A 113 -13.91 0.44 13.93
C ARG A 113 -13.67 1.57 14.95
N PRO A 114 -14.35 1.61 16.11
CA PRO A 114 -14.18 2.70 17.09
C PRO A 114 -12.72 2.86 17.52
N GLY A 115 -12.15 4.05 17.39
CA GLY A 115 -10.75 4.32 17.76
C GLY A 115 -9.70 3.76 16.80
N ALA A 116 -9.96 3.82 15.48
CA ALA A 116 -9.07 3.26 14.46
C ALA A 116 -7.70 3.96 14.39
N GLU A 117 -7.65 5.28 14.57
CA GLU A 117 -6.39 6.03 14.60
C GLU A 117 -5.52 5.66 15.82
N GLN A 118 -6.13 5.42 16.99
CA GLN A 118 -5.39 4.92 18.17
C GLN A 118 -4.84 3.50 17.96
N ARG A 119 -5.40 2.75 17.00
CA ARG A 119 -4.90 1.45 16.56
C ARG A 119 -3.88 1.53 15.42
N GLY A 120 -3.50 2.73 15.00
CA GLY A 120 -2.45 2.94 14.02
C GLY A 120 -2.90 2.89 12.56
N VAL A 121 -4.18 3.15 12.27
CA VAL A 121 -4.62 3.36 10.88
C VAL A 121 -3.82 4.49 10.25
N ILE A 122 -3.28 4.22 9.06
CA ILE A 122 -2.47 5.16 8.27
C ILE A 122 -3.31 5.77 7.15
N ALA A 123 -4.09 4.95 6.46
CA ALA A 123 -5.13 5.35 5.53
C ALA A 123 -6.26 4.31 5.57
N ALA A 124 -7.37 4.60 4.91
CA ALA A 124 -8.45 3.65 4.72
C ALA A 124 -9.26 3.99 3.48
N VAL A 125 -9.73 2.96 2.78
CA VAL A 125 -10.77 3.07 1.75
C VAL A 125 -12.02 2.31 2.15
N CYS A 126 -13.10 2.55 1.40
CA CYS A 126 -14.25 1.67 1.41
C CYS A 126 -14.26 0.86 0.12
N LYS A 127 -14.06 -0.46 0.22
CA LYS A 127 -13.94 -1.33 -0.97
C LYS A 127 -15.05 -1.12 -2.02
N PRO A 128 -16.34 -0.94 -1.65
CA PRO A 128 -17.41 -0.72 -2.61
C PRO A 128 -17.45 0.67 -3.26
N ASP A 129 -16.68 1.64 -2.77
CA ASP A 129 -16.62 3.00 -3.35
C ASP A 129 -15.82 3.02 -4.66
N THR A 130 -16.44 2.49 -5.71
CA THR A 130 -15.86 2.37 -7.06
C THR A 130 -16.26 3.52 -7.98
N GLU A 131 -17.17 4.38 -7.54
CA GLU A 131 -17.54 5.58 -8.28
C GLU A 131 -16.56 6.73 -7.98
N ASN A 132 -16.21 6.93 -6.70
CA ASN A 132 -15.36 8.03 -6.28
C ASN A 132 -13.94 7.58 -5.93
N HIS A 133 -13.71 6.30 -5.61
CA HIS A 133 -12.41 5.80 -5.15
C HIS A 133 -11.81 6.68 -4.03
N THR A 134 -12.61 6.97 -3.00
CA THR A 134 -12.23 7.86 -1.90
C THR A 134 -11.19 7.20 -0.99
N ILE A 135 -10.09 7.91 -0.74
CA ILE A 135 -9.00 7.48 0.13
C ILE A 135 -8.94 8.42 1.33
N ALA A 136 -9.25 7.89 2.51
CA ALA A 136 -9.22 8.61 3.77
C ALA A 136 -7.81 8.56 4.38
N ILE A 137 -7.17 9.71 4.53
CA ILE A 137 -5.79 9.84 5.00
C ILE A 137 -5.78 10.15 6.50
N ALA A 138 -5.19 9.25 7.29
CA ALA A 138 -5.07 9.43 8.74
C ALA A 138 -3.75 10.10 9.11
N LEU A 139 -3.66 10.57 10.36
CA LEU A 139 -2.53 11.36 10.82
C LEU A 139 -1.17 10.64 10.69
N GLY A 140 -1.17 9.31 10.81
CA GLY A 140 0.04 8.51 10.68
C GLY A 140 0.68 8.60 9.29
N PHE A 141 -0.12 8.72 8.21
CA PHE A 141 0.37 8.87 6.84
C PHE A 141 1.27 10.09 6.67
N CYS A 142 0.91 11.18 7.32
CA CYS A 142 1.62 12.46 7.24
C CYS A 142 3.00 12.42 7.90
N THR A 143 3.31 11.35 8.64
CA THR A 143 4.63 11.11 9.26
C THR A 143 5.49 10.14 8.47
N LEU A 144 4.91 9.44 7.50
CA LEU A 144 5.64 8.54 6.62
C LEU A 144 6.49 9.34 5.64
N ARG A 145 7.58 8.73 5.21
CA ARG A 145 8.35 9.22 4.06
C ARG A 145 7.59 8.97 2.77
N ASP A 146 7.81 9.82 1.78
CA ASP A 146 7.20 9.73 0.45
C ASP A 146 7.37 8.35 -0.21
N ASP A 147 8.61 7.85 -0.28
CA ASP A 147 8.99 6.61 -0.98
C ASP A 147 10.05 5.83 -0.20
N SER A 148 9.94 4.50 -0.20
CA SER A 148 10.94 3.60 0.35
C SER A 148 10.79 2.17 -0.15
N ASP A 149 11.94 1.50 -0.30
CA ASP A 149 12.00 0.07 -0.64
C ASP A 149 12.14 -0.83 0.59
N ARG A 150 12.22 -0.27 1.81
CA ARG A 150 12.62 -1.01 3.02
C ARG A 150 11.65 -0.91 4.19
N VAL A 151 10.89 0.16 4.23
CA VAL A 151 9.95 0.47 5.31
C VAL A 151 8.70 1.07 4.71
N ASP A 152 7.65 1.15 5.50
CA ASP A 152 6.38 1.73 5.08
C ASP A 152 6.59 3.19 4.64
N SER A 153 5.87 3.57 3.59
CA SER A 153 5.97 4.87 2.92
C SER A 153 4.61 5.28 2.38
N GLN A 154 4.43 6.56 2.12
CA GLN A 154 3.19 7.10 1.59
C GLN A 154 2.81 6.44 0.26
N ILE A 155 3.77 6.26 -0.65
CA ILE A 155 3.52 5.60 -1.94
C ILE A 155 3.12 4.13 -1.80
N LEU A 156 3.68 3.40 -0.81
CA LEU A 156 3.28 2.03 -0.50
C LEU A 156 1.84 2.01 0.02
N THR A 157 1.50 2.89 0.97
CA THR A 157 0.15 3.00 1.50
C THR A 157 -0.86 3.30 0.39
N LEU A 158 -0.54 4.20 -0.55
CA LEU A 158 -1.44 4.46 -1.68
C LEU A 158 -1.67 3.22 -2.56
N ALA A 159 -0.62 2.47 -2.89
CA ALA A 159 -0.77 1.23 -3.66
C ALA A 159 -1.60 0.18 -2.91
N HIS A 160 -1.42 0.08 -1.58
CA HIS A 160 -2.17 -0.78 -0.69
C HIS A 160 -3.66 -0.43 -0.73
N GLU A 161 -4.01 0.82 -0.41
CA GLU A 161 -5.41 1.29 -0.37
C GLU A 161 -6.12 1.10 -1.72
N ILE A 162 -5.45 1.41 -2.83
CA ILE A 162 -6.05 1.29 -4.16
C ILE A 162 -6.30 -0.18 -4.53
N SER A 163 -5.50 -1.11 -4.01
CA SER A 163 -5.67 -2.54 -4.28
C SER A 163 -6.94 -3.13 -3.65
N HIS A 164 -7.50 -2.47 -2.62
CA HIS A 164 -8.69 -2.91 -1.91
C HIS A 164 -10.00 -2.70 -2.66
N PHE A 165 -10.08 -1.71 -3.57
CA PHE A 165 -11.33 -1.45 -4.28
C PHE A 165 -11.82 -2.70 -5.03
N ILE A 166 -13.12 -2.98 -4.99
CA ILE A 166 -13.68 -4.21 -5.57
C ILE A 166 -13.52 -4.25 -7.10
N ASP A 167 -13.37 -3.09 -7.75
CA ASP A 167 -13.10 -2.98 -9.18
C ASP A 167 -11.59 -3.00 -9.50
N THR A 168 -10.72 -3.23 -8.52
CA THR A 168 -9.27 -3.42 -8.70
C THR A 168 -8.84 -4.87 -8.43
N LEU A 169 -8.07 -5.18 -7.39
CA LEU A 169 -7.72 -6.56 -7.01
C LEU A 169 -8.61 -7.12 -5.90
N ASP A 170 -9.44 -6.29 -5.25
CA ASP A 170 -10.24 -6.68 -4.09
C ASP A 170 -9.39 -7.38 -3.02
N THR A 171 -8.23 -6.79 -2.71
CA THR A 171 -7.31 -7.34 -1.71
C THR A 171 -7.87 -7.19 -0.29
N GLU A 172 -7.35 -7.98 0.63
CA GLU A 172 -7.65 -7.96 2.06
C GLU A 172 -6.39 -7.60 2.87
N ASP A 173 -6.63 -7.24 4.12
CA ASP A 173 -5.62 -6.96 5.15
C ASP A 173 -5.31 -8.22 5.98
N GLU A 174 -4.76 -9.23 5.33
CA GLU A 174 -4.47 -10.50 6.00
C GLU A 174 -3.16 -10.42 6.80
N GLU A 175 -2.18 -9.67 6.29
CA GLU A 175 -0.95 -9.35 7.01
C GLU A 175 -0.48 -7.93 6.70
N TYR A 176 -0.08 -7.22 7.74
CA TYR A 176 0.41 -5.85 7.67
C TYR A 176 1.94 -5.78 7.66
N ARG A 177 2.47 -4.76 6.99
CA ARG A 177 3.88 -4.40 6.76
C ARG A 177 4.56 -5.26 5.70
N ILE A 178 5.44 -4.60 4.93
CA ILE A 178 6.25 -5.23 3.87
C ILE A 178 7.03 -6.46 4.39
N TRP A 179 7.54 -6.40 5.63
CA TRP A 179 8.30 -7.49 6.25
C TRP A 179 7.49 -8.77 6.46
N ASN A 180 6.19 -8.65 6.75
CA ASN A 180 5.31 -9.81 6.92
C ASN A 180 4.83 -10.31 5.55
N ALA A 181 4.54 -9.40 4.62
CA ALA A 181 4.19 -9.74 3.24
C ALA A 181 5.25 -10.64 2.57
N ILE A 182 6.54 -10.29 2.69
CA ILE A 182 7.61 -11.14 2.10
C ILE A 182 7.77 -12.47 2.86
N ALA A 183 7.48 -12.51 4.16
CA ALA A 183 7.51 -13.74 4.94
C ALA A 183 6.40 -14.72 4.48
N LEU A 184 5.18 -14.21 4.21
CA LEU A 184 4.11 -15.00 3.60
C LEU A 184 4.52 -15.60 2.26
N ALA A 185 5.15 -14.79 1.40
CA ALA A 185 5.60 -15.24 0.08
C ALA A 185 6.67 -16.34 0.19
N ARG A 186 7.60 -16.23 1.13
CA ARG A 186 8.61 -17.26 1.41
C ARG A 186 8.00 -18.56 1.95
N ALA A 187 6.95 -18.45 2.74
CA ALA A 187 6.15 -19.59 3.18
C ALA A 187 5.26 -20.17 2.06
N LYS A 188 5.27 -19.56 0.86
CA LYS A 188 4.40 -19.91 -0.27
C LYS A 188 2.92 -19.88 0.11
N SER A 189 2.54 -18.94 0.96
CA SER A 189 1.15 -18.81 1.39
C SER A 189 0.27 -18.40 0.20
N PRO A 190 -0.83 -19.12 -0.08
CA PRO A 190 -1.73 -18.76 -1.18
C PRO A 190 -2.43 -17.41 -0.95
N ILE A 191 -2.36 -16.86 0.26
CA ILE A 191 -2.96 -15.58 0.63
C ILE A 191 -2.28 -14.38 0.00
N CYS A 192 -1.01 -14.52 -0.43
CA CYS A 192 -0.22 -13.39 -0.93
C CYS A 192 -0.89 -12.67 -2.10
N ILE A 193 -1.57 -13.41 -2.98
CA ILE A 193 -2.24 -12.83 -4.15
C ILE A 193 -3.45 -11.97 -3.78
N LYS A 194 -4.00 -12.16 -2.58
CA LYS A 194 -5.10 -11.40 -2.01
C LYS A 194 -4.66 -10.40 -0.96
N ASN A 195 -3.40 -10.38 -0.54
CA ASN A 195 -2.95 -9.47 0.51
C ASN A 195 -2.52 -8.11 -0.08
N ALA A 196 -3.08 -7.03 0.45
CA ALA A 196 -2.84 -5.67 -0.07
C ALA A 196 -1.36 -5.28 -0.02
N ASP A 197 -0.65 -5.62 1.07
CA ASP A 197 0.77 -5.31 1.20
C ASP A 197 1.67 -6.11 0.26
N ASN A 198 1.30 -7.34 -0.11
CA ASN A 198 2.02 -8.10 -1.13
C ASN A 198 1.91 -7.44 -2.50
N VAL A 199 0.71 -6.97 -2.86
CA VAL A 199 0.45 -6.25 -4.11
C VAL A 199 1.16 -4.89 -4.13
N ALA A 200 1.03 -4.11 -3.05
CA ALA A 200 1.69 -2.81 -2.91
C ALA A 200 3.22 -2.94 -3.00
N ALA A 201 3.80 -3.90 -2.30
CA ALA A 201 5.24 -4.13 -2.32
C ALA A 201 5.74 -4.59 -3.68
N TYR A 202 4.98 -5.45 -4.39
CA TYR A 202 5.31 -5.83 -5.77
C TYR A 202 5.40 -4.61 -6.69
N ILE A 203 4.51 -3.62 -6.56
CA ILE A 203 4.53 -2.39 -7.36
C ILE A 203 5.66 -1.45 -6.93
N VAL A 204 5.83 -1.24 -5.63
CA VAL A 204 6.64 -0.14 -5.08
C VAL A 204 8.09 -0.52 -4.89
N VAL A 205 8.38 -1.72 -4.37
CA VAL A 205 9.73 -2.11 -3.96
C VAL A 205 10.55 -2.48 -5.19
N ARG A 206 11.68 -1.79 -5.36
CA ARG A 206 12.65 -2.08 -6.41
C ARG A 206 13.44 -3.35 -6.06
N ASP A 207 13.45 -4.32 -6.98
CA ASP A 207 13.99 -5.67 -6.72
C ASP A 207 15.49 -5.68 -6.35
N SER A 208 16.26 -4.71 -6.85
CA SER A 208 17.68 -4.53 -6.52
C SER A 208 17.93 -4.23 -5.04
N ASN A 209 16.87 -3.87 -4.30
CA ASN A 209 16.95 -3.31 -2.95
C ASN A 209 16.37 -4.23 -1.87
N ILE A 210 16.03 -5.48 -2.19
CA ILE A 210 15.53 -6.49 -1.23
C ILE A 210 16.71 -7.33 -0.73
N PRO A 211 17.19 -7.15 0.51
CA PRO A 211 18.23 -8.00 1.09
C PRO A 211 17.80 -9.48 1.15
N SER A 212 18.75 -10.39 1.03
CA SER A 212 18.48 -11.83 1.19
C SER A 212 17.89 -12.19 2.57
N ASN A 213 18.19 -11.40 3.60
CA ASN A 213 17.66 -11.52 4.96
C ASN A 213 16.35 -10.71 5.21
N PHE A 214 15.78 -10.06 4.18
CA PHE A 214 14.56 -9.28 4.34
C PHE A 214 13.36 -10.20 4.63
N GLY A 215 12.79 -10.15 5.83
CA GLY A 215 11.77 -11.08 6.30
C GLY A 215 12.27 -12.48 6.69
N THR A 216 13.56 -12.66 7.03
CA THR A 216 14.07 -13.94 7.61
C THR A 216 13.99 -13.98 9.13
N SER A 217 13.80 -12.84 9.80
CA SER A 217 13.66 -12.78 11.25
C SER A 217 12.23 -13.14 11.64
N ILE A 218 12.02 -14.43 11.91
CA ILE A 218 10.78 -14.99 12.45
C ILE A 218 10.40 -14.22 13.72
N ILE A 219 9.23 -13.58 13.71
CA ILE A 219 8.51 -13.23 14.94
C ILE A 219 8.15 -14.57 15.59
N LYS A 220 8.85 -14.94 16.66
CA LYS A 220 8.37 -15.98 17.56
C LYS A 220 7.13 -15.40 18.25
N PHE A 221 6.01 -16.12 18.14
CA PHE A 221 4.80 -15.89 18.93
C PHE A 221 5.11 -15.80 20.43
#